data_AF-A0AA38GBE6-F1
#
_entry.id   AF-A0AA38GBE6-F1
#
_cell.length_a   1.000
_cell.length_b   1.000
_cell.length_c   1.000
_cell.angle_alpha   90.00
_cell.angle_beta   90.00
_cell.angle_gamma   90.00
#
_symmetry.space_group_name_H-M   'P 1'
#
loop_
_entity.id
_entity.type
_entity.pdbx_description
1 polymer ?
#
loop_
_entity_poly.entity_id
_entity_poly.type
_entity_poly.pdbx_seq_one_letter_code
_entity_poly.pdbx_strand_id
1 'polypeptide(L)'
;VIRVKWSLHAREEIIFELSEHLSGRITQEILSKVRKSTREMIEEQEAVRDRLFTVQDVMQNTVRAWLQDKSIRITHNLTVFGGAGLVLSIITGLFGINLDGIPGGQNTPYAFAVFSGILLLLGMALVGFGMLYFGLKKPITEEQVEVRKMELQDLVKTFQHAAETHAQFQNVNSRHPFQSQGDDNILEN
;
A
#
# COMPACT_ATOMS: atom_id res chain seq x y z
N VAL A 1 -15.45 9.42 -6.69
CA VAL A 1 -15.04 10.81 -7.02
C VAL A 1 -15.94 11.44 -8.09
N ILE A 2 -16.08 10.83 -9.27
CA ILE A 2 -16.90 11.37 -10.38
C ILE A 2 -18.37 11.59 -9.93
N ARG A 3 -19.01 10.57 -9.33
CA ARG A 3 -20.41 10.65 -8.87
C ARG A 3 -20.70 11.78 -7.88
N VAL A 4 -19.76 12.06 -6.98
CA VAL A 4 -19.89 13.08 -5.94
C VAL A 4 -19.74 14.48 -6.52
N LYS A 5 -18.82 14.65 -7.46
CA LYS A 5 -18.65 15.91 -8.20
C LYS A 5 -19.90 16.25 -9.01
N TRP A 6 -20.51 15.26 -9.67
CA TRP A 6 -21.77 15.46 -10.42
C TRP A 6 -22.95 15.80 -9.51
N SER A 7 -23.10 15.14 -8.35
CA SER A 7 -24.19 15.46 -7.43
C SER A 7 -24.06 16.85 -6.80
N LEU A 8 -22.83 17.31 -6.57
CA LEU A 8 -22.56 18.65 -6.05
C LEU A 8 -22.81 19.73 -7.09
N HIS A 9 -22.33 19.51 -8.32
CA HIS A 9 -22.55 20.43 -9.43
C HIS A 9 -24.05 20.55 -9.76
N ALA A 10 -24.78 19.44 -9.80
CA ALA A 10 -26.23 19.46 -9.97
C ALA A 10 -26.94 20.22 -8.83
N ARG A 11 -26.42 20.15 -7.60
CA ARG A 11 -26.95 20.91 -6.47
C ARG A 11 -26.74 22.41 -6.63
N GLU A 12 -25.56 22.85 -7.08
CA GLU A 12 -25.29 24.26 -7.36
C GLU A 12 -26.17 24.79 -8.48
N GLU A 13 -26.37 24.03 -9.55
CA GLU A 13 -27.24 24.39 -10.68
C GLU A 13 -28.69 24.60 -10.22
N ILE A 14 -29.24 23.66 -9.43
CA ILE A 14 -30.61 23.73 -8.90
C ILE A 14 -30.77 24.94 -7.97
N ILE A 15 -29.78 25.20 -7.11
CA ILE A 15 -29.79 26.34 -6.20
C ILE A 15 -29.71 27.65 -6.97
N PHE A 16 -28.93 27.69 -8.06
CA PHE A 16 -28.81 28.85 -8.92
C PHE A 16 -30.14 29.14 -9.64
N GLU A 17 -30.76 28.15 -10.27
CA GLU A 17 -32.05 28.29 -10.95
C GLU A 17 -33.19 28.69 -9.98
N LEU A 18 -33.25 28.10 -8.78
CA LEU A 18 -34.22 28.53 -7.76
C LEU A 18 -34.00 29.99 -7.33
N SER A 19 -32.76 30.49 -7.36
CA SER A 19 -32.44 31.87 -6.97
C SER A 19 -32.91 32.89 -7.99
N GLU A 20 -32.92 32.48 -9.25
CA GLU A 20 -33.31 33.32 -10.37
C GLU A 20 -34.85 33.39 -10.49
N HIS A 21 -35.55 32.30 -10.19
CA HIS A 21 -37.01 32.22 -10.32
C HIS A 21 -37.81 32.62 -9.06
N LEU A 22 -37.26 32.49 -7.85
CA LEU A 22 -37.97 32.82 -6.60
C LEU A 22 -37.57 34.19 -6.05
N SER A 23 -38.41 35.20 -6.29
CA SER A 23 -38.20 36.61 -5.89
C SER A 23 -38.62 36.94 -4.43
N GLY A 24 -38.82 35.93 -3.58
CA GLY A 24 -39.24 36.10 -2.18
C GLY A 24 -38.05 36.34 -1.23
N ARG A 25 -38.08 37.39 -0.40
CA ARG A 25 -36.97 37.75 0.53
C ARG A 25 -36.53 36.60 1.45
N ILE A 26 -37.48 35.83 1.99
CA ILE A 26 -37.20 34.67 2.86
C ILE A 26 -36.57 33.53 2.04
N THR A 27 -37.04 33.31 0.81
CA THR A 27 -36.50 32.29 -0.08
C THR A 27 -35.06 32.61 -0.49
N GLN A 28 -34.77 33.87 -0.82
CA GLN A 28 -33.41 34.34 -1.12
C GLN A 28 -32.46 34.16 0.07
N GLU A 29 -32.93 34.44 1.29
CA GLU A 29 -32.12 34.24 2.49
C GLU A 29 -31.79 32.76 2.73
N ILE A 30 -32.78 31.86 2.67
CA ILE A 30 -32.57 30.41 2.82
C ILE A 30 -31.63 29.89 1.74
N LEU A 31 -31.82 30.33 0.50
CA LEU A 31 -31.04 29.88 -0.63
C LEU A 31 -29.58 30.35 -0.57
N SER A 32 -29.35 31.57 -0.10
CA SER A 32 -28.00 32.08 0.16
C SER A 32 -27.28 31.24 1.24
N LYS A 33 -28.00 30.82 2.30
CA LYS A 33 -27.46 29.93 3.34
C LYS A 33 -27.14 28.55 2.80
N VAL A 34 -28.02 27.96 1.98
CA VAL A 34 -27.78 26.64 1.37
C VAL A 34 -26.64 26.70 0.36
N ARG A 35 -26.51 27.78 -0.42
CA ARG A 35 -25.38 28.01 -1.33
C ARG A 35 -24.07 28.09 -0.57
N LYS A 36 -24.03 28.86 0.52
CA LYS A 36 -22.84 29.00 1.36
C LYS A 36 -22.43 27.65 1.97
N SER A 37 -23.37 26.92 2.57
CA SER A 37 -23.13 25.60 3.15
C SER A 37 -22.68 24.57 2.10
N THR A 38 -23.22 24.62 0.88
CA THR A 38 -22.80 23.73 -0.21
C THR A 38 -21.37 24.04 -0.64
N ARG A 39 -21.00 25.32 -0.69
CA ARG A 39 -19.64 25.75 -1.05
C ARG A 39 -18.61 25.34 0.00
N GLU A 40 -18.93 25.52 1.28
CA GLU A 40 -18.11 25.03 2.40
C GLU A 40 -17.93 23.50 2.33
N MET A 41 -19.00 22.76 2.05
CA MET A 41 -18.93 21.30 1.89
C MET A 41 -18.09 20.85 0.67
N ILE A 42 -18.09 21.62 -0.43
CA ILE A 42 -17.19 21.36 -1.59
C ILE A 42 -15.74 21.53 -1.15
N GLU A 43 -15.43 22.60 -0.43
CA GLU A 43 -14.08 22.90 0.07
C GLU A 43 -13.58 21.82 1.03
N GLU A 44 -14.43 21.37 1.96
CA GLU A 44 -14.13 20.25 2.86
C GLU A 44 -13.89 18.94 2.09
N GLN A 45 -14.69 18.65 1.07
CA GLN A 45 -14.51 17.45 0.25
C GLN A 45 -13.25 17.50 -0.62
N GLU A 46 -12.85 18.69 -1.08
CA GLU A 46 -11.60 18.88 -1.82
C GLU A 46 -10.39 18.64 -0.91
N ALA A 47 -10.43 19.16 0.32
CA ALA A 47 -9.40 18.87 1.33
C ALA A 47 -9.33 17.38 1.71
N VAL A 48 -10.45 16.67 1.80
CA VAL A 48 -10.49 15.21 2.05
C VAL A 48 -9.95 14.43 0.84
N ARG A 49 -10.21 14.90 -0.37
CA ARG A 49 -9.72 14.27 -1.61
C ARG A 49 -8.19 14.31 -1.70
N ASP A 50 -7.58 15.45 -1.43
CA ASP A 50 -6.12 15.61 -1.48
C ASP A 50 -5.42 14.68 -0.48
N ARG A 51 -6.03 14.50 0.70
CA ARG A 51 -5.56 13.53 1.70
C ARG A 51 -5.70 12.11 1.22
N LEU A 52 -6.82 11.76 0.58
CA LEU A 52 -7.03 10.43 0.03
C LEU A 52 -6.00 10.10 -1.06
N PHE A 53 -5.65 11.07 -1.90
CA PHE A 53 -4.58 10.89 -2.89
C PHE A 53 -3.22 10.66 -2.23
N THR A 54 -2.90 11.43 -1.18
CA THR A 54 -1.66 11.25 -0.41
C THR A 54 -1.60 9.86 0.24
N VAL A 55 -2.70 9.42 0.87
CA VAL A 55 -2.80 8.09 1.50
C VAL A 55 -2.68 6.97 0.45
N GLN A 56 -3.33 7.14 -0.70
CA GLN A 56 -3.26 6.18 -1.79
C GLN A 56 -1.83 6.05 -2.32
N ASP A 57 -1.11 7.16 -2.48
CA ASP A 57 0.28 7.15 -2.93
C ASP A 57 1.22 6.47 -1.91
N VAL A 58 1.10 6.82 -0.62
CA VAL A 58 1.88 6.18 0.45
C VAL A 58 1.58 4.68 0.54
N MET A 59 0.31 4.28 0.44
CA MET A 59 -0.09 2.88 0.45
C MET A 59 0.46 2.13 -0.76
N GLN A 60 0.35 2.68 -1.97
CA GLN A 60 0.88 2.07 -3.18
C GLN A 60 2.41 1.93 -3.13
N ASN A 61 3.11 2.94 -2.64
CA ASN A 61 4.56 2.91 -2.50
C ASN A 61 5.00 1.89 -1.44
N THR A 62 4.28 1.79 -0.31
CA THR A 62 4.55 0.79 0.73
C THR A 62 4.31 -0.64 0.24
N VAL A 63 3.19 -0.88 -0.46
CA VAL A 63 2.85 -2.20 -1.02
C VAL A 63 3.87 -2.62 -2.09
N ARG A 64 4.28 -1.71 -2.97
CA ARG A 64 5.32 -1.98 -3.97
C ARG A 64 6.65 -2.34 -3.31
N ALA A 65 7.08 -1.57 -2.30
CA ALA A 65 8.31 -1.86 -1.57
C ALA A 65 8.26 -3.24 -0.88
N TRP A 66 7.12 -3.61 -0.29
CA TRP A 66 6.92 -4.91 0.34
C TRP A 66 6.94 -6.07 -0.68
N LEU A 67 6.27 -5.92 -1.81
CA LEU A 67 6.27 -6.89 -2.90
C LEU A 67 7.67 -7.11 -3.47
N GLN A 68 8.42 -6.03 -3.67
CA GLN A 68 9.79 -6.09 -4.19
C GLN A 68 10.71 -6.82 -3.21
N ASP A 69 10.63 -6.52 -1.91
CA ASP A 69 11.41 -7.20 -0.87
C ASP A 69 11.10 -8.70 -0.78
N LYS A 70 9.81 -9.09 -0.92
CA LYS A 70 9.42 -10.50 -0.94
C LYS A 70 9.81 -11.22 -2.24
N SER A 71 9.71 -10.55 -3.39
CA SER A 71 10.12 -11.09 -4.70
C SER A 71 11.62 -11.39 -4.73
N ILE A 72 12.46 -10.49 -4.22
CA ILE A 72 13.91 -10.69 -4.15
C ILE A 72 14.26 -11.97 -3.39
N ARG A 73 13.54 -12.28 -2.30
CA ARG A 73 13.75 -13.52 -1.53
C ARG A 73 13.34 -14.78 -2.27
N ILE A 74 12.19 -14.78 -2.95
CA ILE A 74 11.69 -15.96 -3.67
C ILE A 74 12.55 -16.26 -4.90
N THR A 75 12.89 -15.23 -5.67
CA THR A 75 13.73 -15.37 -6.87
C THR A 75 15.11 -15.91 -6.51
N HIS A 76 15.69 -15.45 -5.40
CA HIS A 76 16.99 -15.95 -4.95
C HIS A 76 16.99 -17.46 -4.65
N ASN A 77 16.03 -17.95 -3.86
CA ASN A 77 15.93 -19.38 -3.57
C ASN A 77 15.69 -20.19 -4.87
N LEU A 78 14.83 -19.68 -5.75
CA LEU A 78 14.57 -20.31 -7.04
C LEU A 78 15.81 -20.34 -7.94
N THR A 79 16.66 -19.31 -7.90
CA THR A 79 17.93 -19.27 -8.63
C THR A 79 18.92 -20.32 -8.11
N VAL A 80 19.02 -20.51 -6.79
CA VAL A 80 19.91 -21.53 -6.22
C VAL A 80 19.46 -22.94 -6.60
N PHE A 81 18.17 -23.25 -6.42
CA PHE A 81 17.63 -24.57 -6.79
C PHE A 81 17.62 -24.78 -8.31
N GLY A 82 17.25 -23.77 -9.08
CA GLY A 82 17.18 -23.82 -10.54
C GLY A 82 18.56 -23.96 -11.18
N GLY A 83 19.57 -23.22 -10.70
CA GLY A 83 20.95 -23.34 -11.17
C GLY A 83 21.55 -24.71 -10.87
N ALA A 84 21.34 -25.23 -9.66
CA ALA A 84 21.79 -26.58 -9.31
C ALA A 84 21.07 -27.66 -10.13
N GLY A 85 19.75 -27.53 -10.30
CA GLY A 85 18.95 -28.42 -11.14
C GLY A 85 19.37 -28.41 -12.60
N LEU A 86 19.73 -27.25 -13.15
CA LEU A 86 20.22 -27.11 -14.52
C LEU A 86 21.54 -27.88 -14.73
N VAL A 87 22.51 -27.69 -13.85
CA VAL A 87 23.81 -28.40 -13.92
C VAL A 87 23.61 -29.91 -13.83
N LEU A 88 22.80 -30.36 -12.87
CA LEU A 88 22.47 -31.78 -12.73
C LEU A 88 21.74 -32.32 -13.96
N SER A 89 20.80 -31.57 -14.53
CA SER A 89 20.04 -31.96 -15.73
C SER A 89 20.94 -32.16 -16.96
N ILE A 90 21.99 -31.36 -17.09
CA ILE A 90 22.96 -31.51 -18.19
C ILE A 90 23.78 -32.78 -17.98
N ILE A 91 24.27 -33.03 -16.76
CA ILE A 91 25.06 -34.23 -16.44
C ILE A 91 24.20 -35.48 -16.62
N THR A 92 22.99 -35.51 -16.07
CA THR A 92 22.08 -36.66 -16.21
C THR A 92 21.64 -36.88 -17.64
N GLY A 93 21.40 -35.81 -18.41
CA GLY A 93 21.08 -35.90 -19.84
C GLY A 93 22.22 -36.50 -20.67
N LEU A 94 23.47 -36.08 -20.41
CA LEU A 94 24.65 -36.59 -21.12
C LEU A 94 24.87 -38.09 -20.88
N PHE A 95 24.82 -38.53 -19.61
CA PHE A 95 24.97 -39.95 -19.26
C PHE A 95 23.71 -40.77 -19.55
N GLY A 96 22.53 -40.15 -19.64
CA GLY A 96 21.28 -40.81 -20.01
C GLY A 96 21.24 -41.25 -21.47
N ILE A 97 21.93 -40.51 -22.37
CA ILE A 97 22.07 -40.88 -23.78
C ILE A 97 23.19 -41.93 -23.96
N ASN A 98 24.18 -41.96 -23.08
CA ASN A 98 25.33 -42.86 -23.15
C ASN A 98 25.55 -43.62 -21.83
N LEU A 99 24.70 -44.62 -21.57
CA LEU A 99 24.77 -45.45 -20.36
C LEU A 99 26.03 -46.34 -20.32
N ASP A 100 26.61 -46.66 -21.48
CA ASP A 100 27.89 -47.40 -21.60
C ASP A 100 29.10 -46.58 -21.13
N GLY A 101 28.97 -45.25 -21.03
CA GLY A 101 29.99 -44.34 -20.53
C GLY A 101 29.99 -44.18 -19.01
N ILE A 102 29.08 -44.83 -18.28
CA ILE A 102 29.05 -44.77 -16.81
C ILE A 102 30.30 -45.46 -16.27
N PRO A 103 31.15 -44.75 -15.49
CA PRO A 103 32.34 -45.33 -14.92
C PRO A 103 31.97 -46.52 -14.00
N GLY A 104 32.47 -47.70 -14.34
CA GLY A 104 32.16 -48.96 -13.61
C GLY A 104 31.04 -49.81 -14.21
N GLY A 105 30.38 -49.39 -15.30
CA GLY A 105 29.27 -50.11 -15.94
C GLY A 105 29.60 -51.52 -16.43
N GLN A 106 30.83 -51.76 -16.88
CA GLN A 106 31.25 -53.07 -17.39
C GLN A 106 31.66 -54.05 -16.29
N ASN A 107 32.04 -53.55 -15.11
CA ASN A 107 32.64 -54.36 -14.03
C ASN A 107 31.68 -54.65 -12.87
N THR A 108 30.57 -53.93 -12.76
CA THR A 108 29.67 -54.01 -11.61
C THR A 108 28.21 -53.80 -11.99
N PRO A 109 27.28 -54.73 -11.63
CA PRO A 109 25.86 -54.63 -11.97
C PRO A 109 25.13 -53.49 -11.27
N TYR A 110 25.75 -52.89 -10.24
CA TYR A 110 25.20 -51.78 -9.45
C TYR A 110 25.76 -50.40 -9.84
N ALA A 111 26.52 -50.28 -10.94
CA ALA A 111 27.17 -49.04 -11.35
C ALA A 111 26.19 -47.87 -11.54
N PHE A 112 25.01 -48.14 -12.11
CA PHE A 112 23.95 -47.13 -12.26
C PHE A 112 23.44 -46.58 -10.92
N ALA A 113 23.27 -47.46 -9.92
CA ALA A 113 22.80 -47.05 -8.59
C ALA A 113 23.87 -46.22 -7.86
N VAL A 114 25.14 -46.61 -7.98
CA VAL A 114 26.27 -45.84 -7.42
C VAL A 114 26.39 -44.47 -8.09
N PHE A 115 26.31 -44.41 -9.41
CA PHE A 115 26.33 -43.14 -10.16
C PHE A 115 25.17 -42.22 -9.78
N SER A 116 23.95 -42.76 -9.66
CA SER A 116 22.77 -42.02 -9.19
C SER A 116 22.94 -41.51 -7.76
N GLY A 117 23.54 -42.31 -6.87
CA GLY A 117 23.87 -41.89 -5.51
C GLY A 117 24.91 -40.77 -5.46
N ILE A 118 25.95 -40.83 -6.30
CA ILE A 118 26.96 -39.77 -6.43
C ILE A 118 26.32 -38.48 -6.95
N LEU A 119 25.44 -38.56 -7.94
CA LEU A 119 24.67 -37.41 -8.46
C LEU A 119 23.79 -36.76 -7.40
N LEU A 120 23.15 -37.57 -6.55
CA LEU A 120 22.32 -37.07 -5.46
C LEU A 120 23.17 -36.35 -4.41
N LEU A 121 24.31 -36.93 -4.02
CA LEU A 121 25.27 -36.28 -3.11
C LEU A 121 25.84 -35.00 -3.72
N LEU A 122 26.19 -35.00 -5.00
CA LEU A 122 26.64 -33.82 -5.73
C LEU A 122 25.57 -32.73 -5.74
N GLY A 123 24.30 -33.10 -5.95
CA GLY A 123 23.18 -32.16 -5.88
C GLY A 123 22.99 -31.56 -4.49
N MET A 124 23.05 -32.38 -3.44
CA MET A 124 23.01 -31.90 -2.06
C MET A 124 24.19 -30.97 -1.74
N ALA A 125 25.39 -31.30 -2.21
CA ALA A 125 26.57 -30.46 -2.06
C ALA A 125 26.45 -29.14 -2.83
N LEU A 126 25.92 -29.15 -4.06
CA LEU A 126 25.69 -27.95 -4.86
C LEU A 126 24.66 -27.01 -4.22
N VAL A 127 23.57 -27.59 -3.68
CA VAL A 127 22.56 -26.82 -2.93
C VAL A 127 23.15 -26.29 -1.63
N GLY A 128 23.88 -27.11 -0.87
CA GLY A 128 24.52 -26.69 0.38
C GLY A 128 25.59 -25.61 0.17
N PHE A 129 26.43 -25.77 -0.85
CA PHE A 129 27.42 -24.76 -1.26
C PHE A 129 26.73 -23.54 -1.84
N GLY A 130 25.66 -23.70 -2.63
CA GLY A 130 24.81 -22.61 -3.09
C GLY A 130 24.24 -21.81 -1.92
N MET A 131 23.69 -22.48 -0.91
CA MET A 131 23.18 -21.85 0.32
C MET A 131 24.28 -21.15 1.14
N LEU A 132 25.49 -21.72 1.19
CA LEU A 132 26.64 -21.17 1.92
C LEU A 132 27.27 -19.97 1.19
N TYR A 133 27.51 -20.09 -0.12
CA TYR A 133 28.22 -19.13 -0.96
C TYR A 133 27.33 -17.97 -1.40
N PHE A 134 26.08 -18.26 -1.80
CA PHE A 134 25.06 -17.22 -1.98
C PHE A 134 24.51 -16.72 -0.65
N GLY A 135 24.98 -17.29 0.47
CA GLY A 135 24.83 -16.80 1.83
C GLY A 135 23.44 -16.25 2.09
N LEU A 136 22.52 -17.13 2.53
CA LEU A 136 21.20 -16.77 3.08
C LEU A 136 21.23 -15.31 3.54
N LYS A 137 20.65 -14.40 2.73
CA LYS A 137 20.28 -13.08 3.25
C LYS A 137 19.47 -13.43 4.48
N LYS A 138 20.08 -13.18 5.64
CA LYS A 138 19.58 -13.68 6.93
C LYS A 138 18.09 -13.32 6.99
N PRO A 139 17.22 -14.23 7.47
CA PRO A 139 15.82 -13.89 7.68
C PRO A 139 15.80 -12.56 8.41
N ILE A 140 14.99 -11.60 7.91
CA ILE A 140 14.91 -10.21 8.40
C ILE A 140 15.31 -10.20 9.87
N THR A 141 16.54 -9.76 10.15
CA THR A 141 17.07 -9.78 11.52
C THR A 141 16.05 -9.06 12.39
N GLU A 142 15.77 -9.54 13.60
CA GLU A 142 14.76 -8.94 14.49
C GLU A 142 14.93 -7.41 14.60
N GLU A 143 16.17 -6.94 14.52
CA GLU A 143 16.57 -5.53 14.39
C GLU A 143 15.88 -4.78 13.22
N GLN A 144 15.81 -5.34 12.01
CA GLN A 144 15.08 -4.72 10.89
C GLN A 144 13.56 -4.74 11.08
N VAL A 145 13.03 -5.75 11.79
CA VAL A 145 11.60 -5.79 12.15
C VAL A 145 11.30 -4.71 13.19
N GLU A 146 12.18 -4.52 14.17
CA GLU A 146 12.05 -3.49 15.19
C GLU A 146 12.16 -2.09 14.60
N VAL A 147 13.11 -1.84 13.70
CA VAL A 147 13.22 -0.55 12.99
C VAL A 147 11.96 -0.26 12.19
N ARG A 148 11.44 -1.23 11.43
CA ARG A 148 10.17 -1.05 10.70
C ARG A 148 8.98 -0.84 11.63
N LYS A 149 8.92 -1.51 12.78
CA LYS A 149 7.88 -1.26 13.80
C LYS A 149 7.99 0.15 14.37
N MET A 150 9.20 0.63 14.62
CA MET A 150 9.44 1.99 15.10
C MET A 150 9.03 3.03 14.06
N GLU A 151 9.40 2.86 12.79
CA GLU A 151 8.95 3.73 11.68
C GLU A 151 7.42 3.73 11.54
N LEU A 152 6.78 2.56 11.64
CA LEU A 152 5.32 2.46 11.54
C LEU A 152 4.62 3.13 12.74
N GLN A 153 5.18 2.99 13.94
CA GLN A 153 4.66 3.65 15.14
C GLN A 153 4.81 5.17 15.05
N ASP A 154 5.94 5.67 14.54
CA ASP A 154 6.17 7.09 14.34
C ASP A 154 5.20 7.69 13.32
N LEU A 155 4.98 6.96 12.22
CA LEU A 155 4.00 7.33 11.21
C LEU A 155 2.57 7.37 11.79
N VAL A 156 2.19 6.35 12.57
CA VAL A 156 0.88 6.31 13.25
C VAL A 156 0.71 7.48 14.23
N LYS A 157 1.75 7.80 15.02
CA LYS A 157 1.72 8.95 15.93
C LYS A 157 1.57 10.27 15.20
N THR A 158 2.27 10.45 14.10
CA THR A 158 2.17 11.64 13.25
C THR A 158 0.75 11.81 12.71
N PHE A 159 0.11 10.71 12.29
CA PHE A 159 -1.29 10.73 11.85
C PHE A 159 -2.30 11.00 12.97
N GLN A 160 -2.13 10.38 14.15
CA GLN A 160 -2.97 10.66 15.31
C GLN A 160 -2.86 12.13 15.73
N HIS A 161 -1.64 12.66 15.80
CA HIS A 161 -1.42 14.07 16.12
C HIS A 161 -2.06 14.98 15.07
N ALA A 162 -1.92 14.67 13.77
CA ALA A 162 -2.58 15.43 12.72
C ALA A 162 -4.12 15.39 12.84
N ALA A 163 -4.70 14.23 13.16
CA ALA A 163 -6.13 14.05 13.36
C ALA A 163 -6.65 14.81 14.61
N GLU A 164 -5.94 14.75 15.73
CA GLU A 164 -6.29 15.47 16.96
C GLU A 164 -6.20 16.98 16.78
N THR A 165 -5.17 17.46 16.06
CA THR A 165 -5.02 18.88 15.75
C THR A 165 -6.20 19.36 14.89
N HIS A 166 -6.66 18.54 13.95
CA HIS A 166 -7.86 18.83 13.14
C HIS A 166 -9.16 18.79 13.96
N ALA A 167 -9.29 17.88 14.91
CA ALA A 167 -10.43 17.82 15.83
C ALA A 167 -10.48 19.04 16.77
N GLN A 168 -9.33 19.60 17.15
CA GLN A 168 -9.27 20.84 17.92
C GLN A 168 -9.77 22.05 17.13
N PHE A 169 -9.47 22.17 15.82
CA PHE A 169 -10.03 23.23 14.98
C PHE A 169 -11.56 23.13 14.82
N GLN A 170 -12.11 21.91 14.80
CA GLN A 170 -13.56 21.71 14.78
C GLN A 170 -14.22 22.08 16.11
N ASN A 171 -13.58 21.81 17.25
CA ASN A 171 -14.06 22.20 18.58
C ASN A 171 -13.94 23.70 18.86
N VAL A 172 -12.89 24.37 18.35
CA VAL A 172 -12.73 25.83 18.49
C VAL A 172 -13.78 26.59 17.68
N ASN A 173 -14.12 26.13 16.46
CA ASN A 173 -15.16 26.75 15.65
C ASN A 173 -16.58 26.51 16.19
N SER A 174 -16.78 25.44 16.96
CA SER A 174 -18.07 25.11 17.61
C SER A 174 -18.34 25.89 18.91
N ARG A 175 -17.34 26.62 19.43
CA ARG A 175 -17.45 27.40 20.69
C ARG A 175 -17.84 28.88 20.51
N HIS A 176 -18.08 29.35 19.29
CA HIS A 176 -18.67 30.67 19.04
C HIS A 176 -20.08 30.57 18.41
N PRO A 177 -21.12 30.23 19.20
CA PRO A 177 -22.48 30.55 18.81
C PRO A 177 -22.77 32.03 19.11
N PHE A 178 -23.11 32.79 18.06
CA PHE A 178 -23.95 34.00 18.08
C PHE A 178 -23.74 35.04 19.20
N GLN A 179 -23.04 36.14 18.89
CA GLN A 179 -23.40 37.44 19.45
C GLN A 179 -24.21 38.22 18.39
N SER A 180 -25.53 38.13 18.52
CA SER A 180 -26.49 39.04 17.92
C SER A 180 -26.52 40.30 18.77
N GLN A 181 -25.81 41.36 18.35
CA GLN A 181 -25.97 42.71 18.90
C GLN A 181 -27.36 43.22 18.46
N GLY A 182 -28.35 43.09 19.34
CA GLY A 182 -29.67 43.71 19.18
C GLY A 182 -29.63 45.11 19.77
N ASP A 183 -29.80 46.12 18.91
CA ASP A 183 -30.08 47.50 19.31
C ASP A 183 -31.55 47.58 19.78
N ASP A 184 -31.78 47.33 21.08
CA ASP A 184 -33.03 47.69 21.75
C ASP A 184 -32.82 49.04 22.45
N ASN A 185 -33.18 50.12 21.75
CA ASN A 185 -33.19 51.47 22.30
C ASN A 185 -34.42 52.23 21.82
N ILE A 186 -35.62 51.76 22.18
CA ILE A 186 -36.81 52.63 22.23
C ILE A 186 -37.66 52.24 23.45
N LEU A 187 -37.94 53.25 24.28
CA LEU A 187 -38.91 53.36 25.39
C LEU A 187 -38.42 53.13 26.83
N GLU A 188 -37.68 54.10 27.35
CA GLU A 188 -37.96 54.60 28.71
C GLU A 188 -37.91 56.14 28.70
N ASN A 189 -39.01 56.74 29.19
CA ASN A 189 -39.43 58.16 29.25
C ASN A 189 -39.97 58.85 27.99
#